data_AF-A0A1H8ANY6-F1
#
_entry.id   AF-A0A1H8ANY6-F1
#
_cell.length_a   1.000
_cell.length_b   1.000
_cell.length_c   1.000
_cell.angle_alpha   90.00
_cell.angle_beta   90.00
_cell.angle_gamma   90.00
#
_symmetry.space_group_name_H-M   'P 1'
#
loop_
_entity.id
_entity.type
_entity.pdbx_description
1 polymer ?
#
loop_
_entity_poly.entity_id
_entity_poly.type
_entity_poly.pdbx_seq_one_letter_code
_entity_poly.pdbx_strand_id
1 'polypeptide(L)'
;MKKTLTTAIAVLLAIGAVLSGCGKHAAAQVDVSAVAQAFRDGLTFQDEMNEIAETRLGDYYPTIDVSTLNGFKMYKGASGATAEEIAVFQAKDSESVKDIEKAIETRLEDLKLQFEDYVPAEVKKITEAVTETSGSVVVLVVADDAAAAQKIVDEQLG
;
A
#
# COMPACT_ATOMS: atom_id res chain seq x y z
N MET A 1 -5.62 31.11 -55.01
CA MET A 1 -4.17 31.07 -54.68
C MET A 1 -4.04 30.60 -53.24
N LYS A 2 -3.39 29.44 -53.07
CA LYS A 2 -2.48 29.05 -51.97
C LYS A 2 -2.64 29.79 -50.62
N LYS A 3 -3.01 29.06 -49.56
CA LYS A 3 -2.13 28.64 -48.45
C LYS A 3 -2.92 28.16 -47.22
N THR A 4 -3.14 26.85 -47.19
CA THR A 4 -2.59 25.90 -46.18
C THR A 4 -2.50 26.21 -44.69
N LEU A 5 -2.88 25.15 -43.94
CA LEU A 5 -2.24 24.53 -42.76
C LEU A 5 -2.51 25.17 -41.38
N THR A 6 -2.68 24.49 -40.24
CA THR A 6 -3.10 23.14 -39.78
C THR A 6 -3.12 23.25 -38.24
N THR A 7 -3.87 22.36 -37.58
CA THR A 7 -3.60 21.80 -36.24
C THR A 7 -4.25 22.48 -35.03
N ALA A 8 -5.31 21.85 -34.53
CA ALA A 8 -5.55 21.69 -33.10
C ALA A 8 -6.22 20.33 -32.88
N ILE A 9 -5.42 19.31 -32.56
CA ILE A 9 -5.91 18.06 -31.98
C ILE A 9 -6.03 18.32 -30.49
N ALA A 10 -7.25 18.59 -30.02
CA ALA A 10 -7.58 18.53 -28.60
C ALA A 10 -7.97 17.07 -28.30
N VAL A 11 -7.03 16.36 -27.68
CA VAL A 11 -7.20 15.00 -27.19
C VAL A 11 -8.32 14.97 -26.14
N LEU A 12 -9.25 14.04 -26.30
CA LEU A 12 -10.29 13.69 -25.35
C LEU A 12 -9.66 13.29 -24.01
N LEU A 13 -10.06 13.96 -22.93
CA LEU A 13 -9.97 13.45 -21.56
C LEU A 13 -11.39 13.37 -21.01
N ALA A 14 -12.07 12.27 -21.34
CA ALA A 14 -13.31 11.87 -20.70
C ALA A 14 -12.95 11.35 -19.29
N ILE A 15 -13.05 12.22 -18.30
CA ILE A 15 -13.02 11.83 -16.88
C ILE A 15 -14.35 11.13 -16.60
N GLY A 16 -14.32 9.79 -16.65
CA GLY A 16 -15.41 8.95 -16.18
C GLY A 16 -15.42 8.95 -14.65
N ALA A 17 -16.22 9.84 -14.06
CA ALA A 17 -16.64 9.72 -12.67
C ALA A 17 -17.65 8.56 -12.58
N VAL A 18 -17.25 7.44 -11.99
CA VAL A 18 -18.19 6.37 -11.62
C VAL A 18 -17.82 5.84 -10.24
N LEU A 19 -18.29 6.52 -9.19
CA LEU A 19 -18.43 5.92 -7.86
C LEU A 19 -19.85 6.21 -7.38
N SER A 20 -20.75 5.30 -7.77
CA SER A 20 -22.09 5.16 -7.21
C SER A 20 -22.37 3.67 -7.14
N GLY A 21 -22.44 3.11 -5.93
CA GLY A 21 -22.83 1.71 -5.81
C GLY A 21 -22.54 1.06 -4.47
N CYS A 22 -23.15 1.56 -3.40
CA CYS A 22 -23.39 0.75 -2.22
C CYS A 22 -24.37 -0.38 -2.62
N GLY A 23 -23.84 -1.57 -2.84
CA GLY A 23 -24.59 -2.76 -3.22
C GLY A 23 -23.64 -3.94 -3.33
N LYS A 24 -24.02 -5.10 -2.78
CA LYS A 24 -23.27 -6.37 -2.83
C LYS A 24 -22.66 -6.61 -4.21
N HIS A 25 -21.40 -6.22 -4.38
CA HIS A 25 -20.60 -6.42 -5.56
C HIS A 25 -19.36 -7.19 -5.10
N ALA A 26 -18.92 -8.16 -5.91
CA ALA A 26 -17.54 -8.63 -5.81
C ALA A 26 -16.63 -7.40 -5.69
N ALA A 27 -15.75 -7.38 -4.69
CA ALA A 27 -14.90 -6.23 -4.44
C ALA A 27 -14.23 -5.81 -5.75
N ALA A 28 -14.45 -4.56 -6.16
CA ALA A 28 -13.86 -4.05 -7.39
C ALA A 28 -12.33 -4.23 -7.28
N GLN A 29 -11.68 -4.68 -8.36
CA GLN A 29 -10.23 -4.77 -8.41
C GLN A 29 -9.65 -3.37 -8.15
N VAL A 30 -8.85 -3.25 -7.10
CA VAL A 30 -8.17 -2.02 -6.70
C VAL A 30 -6.76 -2.10 -7.23
N ASP A 31 -6.27 -1.01 -7.84
CA ASP A 31 -4.88 -0.93 -8.26
C ASP A 31 -3.99 -0.70 -7.03
N VAL A 32 -3.60 -1.80 -6.39
CA VAL A 32 -2.69 -1.80 -5.23
C VAL A 32 -1.35 -1.16 -5.53
N SER A 33 -0.92 -1.12 -6.80
CA SER A 33 0.32 -0.44 -7.18
C SER A 33 0.14 1.08 -7.11
N ALA A 34 -0.98 1.59 -7.60
CA ALA A 34 -1.30 3.01 -7.52
C ALA A 34 -1.45 3.49 -6.06
N VAL A 35 -2.10 2.69 -5.21
CA VAL A 35 -2.25 3.00 -3.76
C VAL A 35 -0.88 3.01 -3.07
N ALA A 36 -0.04 1.99 -3.28
CA ALA A 36 1.29 1.95 -2.71
C ALA A 36 2.20 3.09 -3.22
N GLN A 37 2.06 3.47 -4.50
CA GLN A 37 2.76 4.60 -5.08
C GLN A 37 2.33 5.93 -4.44
N ALA A 38 1.05 6.10 -4.12
CA ALA A 38 0.56 7.30 -3.43
C ALA A 38 1.23 7.48 -2.05
N PHE A 39 1.44 6.39 -1.29
CA PHE A 39 2.22 6.44 -0.06
C PHE A 39 3.69 6.79 -0.32
N ARG A 40 4.33 6.16 -1.31
CA ARG A 40 5.73 6.46 -1.67
C ARG A 40 5.95 7.93 -2.04
N ASP A 41 5.02 8.52 -2.78
CA ASP A 41 5.14 9.89 -3.26
C ASP A 41 4.66 10.92 -2.23
N GLY A 42 3.71 10.53 -1.38
CA GLY A 42 3.08 11.41 -0.39
C GLY A 42 3.80 11.47 0.96
N LEU A 43 4.73 10.54 1.23
CA LEU A 43 5.48 10.46 2.48
C LEU A 43 6.97 10.69 2.27
N THR A 44 7.64 11.15 3.32
CA THR A 44 9.11 11.17 3.36
C THR A 44 9.59 9.98 4.19
N PHE A 45 10.49 9.19 3.60
CA PHE A 45 11.15 8.07 4.25
C PHE A 45 12.61 8.42 4.52
N GLN A 46 13.16 7.88 5.60
CA GLN A 46 14.57 8.04 5.97
C GLN A 46 15.48 7.17 5.10
N ASP A 47 14.99 6.02 4.66
CA ASP A 47 15.70 5.10 3.77
C ASP A 47 15.17 5.18 2.32
N GLU A 48 15.99 4.69 1.40
CA GLU A 48 15.49 4.40 0.06
C GLU A 48 14.48 3.24 0.15
N MET A 49 13.29 3.45 -0.39
CA MET A 49 12.27 2.39 -0.42
C MET A 49 12.51 1.47 -1.62
N ASN A 50 12.76 0.20 -1.37
CA ASN A 50 12.93 -0.84 -2.39
C ASN A 50 11.66 -1.63 -2.59
N GLU A 51 11.29 -1.88 -3.84
CA GLU A 51 10.18 -2.76 -4.17
C GLU A 51 10.53 -4.21 -3.85
N ILE A 52 9.60 -4.91 -3.20
CA ILE A 52 9.69 -6.34 -2.96
C ILE A 52 8.95 -7.07 -4.08
N ALA A 53 9.68 -7.91 -4.81
CA ALA A 53 9.10 -8.76 -5.84
C ALA A 53 8.14 -9.80 -5.24
N GLU A 54 7.11 -10.19 -5.99
CA GLU A 54 6.09 -11.17 -5.57
C GLU A 54 6.65 -12.48 -5.09
N THR A 55 7.67 -12.99 -5.78
CA THR A 55 8.34 -14.24 -5.40
C THR A 55 9.04 -14.18 -4.05
N ARG A 56 9.15 -12.98 -3.45
CA ARG A 56 9.80 -12.73 -2.17
C ARG A 56 8.82 -12.28 -1.08
N LEU A 57 7.52 -12.18 -1.36
CA LEU A 57 6.55 -11.77 -0.35
C LEU A 57 6.60 -12.70 0.88
N GLY A 58 6.74 -14.01 0.66
CA GLY A 58 6.85 -15.01 1.72
C GLY A 58 8.09 -14.86 2.62
N ASP A 59 9.12 -14.11 2.21
CA ASP A 59 10.27 -13.79 3.07
C ASP A 59 9.85 -12.88 4.24
N TYR A 60 8.78 -12.10 4.07
CA TYR A 60 8.30 -11.09 5.02
C TYR A 60 6.94 -11.45 5.63
N TYR A 61 6.08 -12.08 4.86
CA TYR A 61 4.74 -12.53 5.26
C TYR A 61 4.58 -14.03 4.98
N PRO A 62 5.26 -14.90 5.74
CA PRO A 62 5.33 -16.34 5.43
C PRO A 62 3.98 -17.07 5.56
N THR A 63 2.99 -16.46 6.23
CA THR A 63 1.66 -17.01 6.44
C THR A 63 0.65 -16.63 5.35
N ILE A 64 0.98 -15.68 4.48
CA ILE A 64 0.10 -15.28 3.38
C ILE A 64 0.27 -16.26 2.22
N ASP A 65 -0.82 -16.92 1.84
CA ASP A 65 -0.89 -17.63 0.56
C ASP A 65 -1.19 -16.62 -0.56
N VAL A 66 -0.20 -16.35 -1.42
CA VAL A 66 -0.33 -15.44 -2.56
C VAL A 66 -1.47 -15.82 -3.51
N SER A 67 -1.85 -17.11 -3.54
CA SER A 67 -2.98 -17.59 -4.34
C SER A 67 -4.33 -17.07 -3.83
N THR A 68 -4.38 -16.52 -2.61
CA THR A 68 -5.56 -15.89 -2.01
C THR A 68 -5.64 -14.38 -2.23
N LEU A 69 -4.69 -13.80 -2.96
CA LEU A 69 -4.64 -12.37 -3.27
C LEU A 69 -5.12 -12.08 -4.70
N ASN A 70 -5.85 -10.99 -4.86
CA ASN A 70 -6.14 -10.36 -6.15
C ASN A 70 -5.00 -9.45 -6.61
N GLY A 71 -4.19 -8.95 -5.68
CA GLY A 71 -2.99 -8.19 -5.96
C GLY A 71 -2.27 -7.81 -4.66
N PHE A 72 -0.98 -7.48 -4.78
CA PHE A 72 -0.26 -6.82 -3.69
C PHE A 72 0.82 -5.90 -4.27
N LYS A 73 1.26 -4.93 -3.47
CA LYS A 73 2.48 -4.16 -3.70
C LYS A 73 3.14 -3.88 -2.36
N MET A 74 4.46 -4.09 -2.30
CA MET A 74 5.23 -3.88 -1.08
C MET A 74 6.52 -3.12 -1.37
N TYR A 75 6.84 -2.16 -0.50
CA TYR A 75 8.11 -1.47 -0.43
C TYR A 75 8.67 -1.54 0.98
N LYS A 76 10.00 -1.58 1.09
CA LYS A 76 10.71 -1.60 2.38
C LYS A 76 11.98 -0.75 2.30
N GLY A 77 12.41 -0.16 3.43
CA GLY A 77 13.72 0.47 3.57
C GLY A 77 14.88 -0.45 3.15
N ALA A 78 15.65 -0.01 2.16
CA ALA A 78 16.65 -0.78 1.44
C ALA A 78 17.83 -1.25 2.30
N SER A 79 18.28 -0.41 3.24
CA SER A 79 19.46 -0.67 4.07
C SER A 79 19.21 -1.70 5.16
N GLY A 80 17.95 -1.87 5.57
CA GLY A 80 17.59 -2.63 6.77
C GLY A 80 17.86 -1.90 8.09
N ALA A 81 18.34 -0.65 8.05
CA ALA A 81 18.55 0.17 9.23
C ALA A 81 17.26 0.83 9.75
N THR A 82 16.22 0.89 8.92
CA THR A 82 14.89 1.39 9.28
C THR A 82 13.85 0.27 9.17
N ALA A 83 12.78 0.40 9.95
CA ALA A 83 11.61 -0.45 9.91
C ALA A 83 10.58 0.01 8.85
N GLU A 84 10.94 0.99 8.02
CA GLU A 84 10.04 1.62 7.07
C GLU A 84 9.52 0.63 6.04
N GLU A 85 8.20 0.61 5.89
CA GLU A 85 7.49 -0.39 5.10
C GLU A 85 6.17 0.20 4.59
N ILE A 86 5.85 -0.10 3.34
CA ILE A 86 4.53 0.08 2.76
C ILE A 86 4.12 -1.29 2.24
N ALA A 87 2.99 -1.82 2.70
CA ALA A 87 2.42 -3.06 2.16
C ALA A 87 0.93 -2.86 1.90
N VAL A 88 0.52 -3.06 0.66
CA VAL A 88 -0.88 -2.95 0.23
C VAL A 88 -1.29 -4.28 -0.38
N PHE A 89 -2.34 -4.89 0.17
CA PHE A 89 -2.87 -6.17 -0.28
C PHE A 89 -4.31 -5.99 -0.72
N GLN A 90 -4.71 -6.69 -1.78
CA GLN A 90 -6.11 -6.91 -2.10
C GLN A 90 -6.42 -8.40 -1.96
N ALA A 91 -7.26 -8.74 -0.99
CA ALA A 91 -7.71 -10.11 -0.75
C ALA A 91 -8.73 -10.58 -1.80
N LYS A 92 -8.81 -11.90 -2.02
CA LYS A 92 -9.87 -12.51 -2.85
C LYS A 92 -11.22 -12.55 -2.14
N ASP A 93 -11.20 -12.70 -0.82
CA ASP A 93 -12.39 -12.84 0.00
C ASP A 93 -12.15 -12.38 1.45
N SER A 94 -13.20 -12.44 2.27
CA SER A 94 -13.17 -12.00 3.67
C SER A 94 -12.33 -12.89 4.58
N GLU A 95 -12.05 -14.14 4.20
CA GLU A 95 -11.17 -15.01 4.98
C GLU A 95 -9.72 -14.58 4.76
N SER A 96 -9.33 -14.36 3.50
CA SER A 96 -8.01 -13.85 3.16
C SER A 96 -7.76 -12.43 3.69
N VAL A 97 -8.78 -11.56 3.84
CA VAL A 97 -8.63 -10.30 4.60
C VAL A 97 -8.14 -10.56 6.02
N LYS A 98 -8.78 -11.47 6.76
CA LYS A 98 -8.43 -11.76 8.16
C LYS A 98 -7.04 -12.38 8.28
N ASP A 99 -6.64 -13.17 7.30
CA ASP A 99 -5.32 -13.79 7.31
C ASP A 99 -4.22 -12.76 7.01
N ILE A 100 -4.49 -11.78 6.15
CA ILE A 100 -3.58 -10.64 5.93
C ILE A 100 -3.48 -9.77 7.19
N GLU A 101 -4.60 -9.47 7.86
CA GLU A 101 -4.60 -8.69 9.11
C GLU A 101 -3.70 -9.34 10.17
N LYS A 102 -3.86 -10.65 10.42
CA LYS A 102 -2.98 -11.40 11.34
C LYS A 102 -1.53 -11.43 10.90
N ALA A 103 -1.28 -11.54 9.60
CA ALA A 103 0.08 -11.53 9.06
C ALA A 103 0.75 -10.16 9.28
N ILE A 104 0.00 -9.07 9.18
CA ILE A 104 0.46 -7.71 9.52
C ILE A 104 0.72 -7.58 11.02
N GLU A 105 -0.16 -8.09 11.88
CA GLU A 105 0.07 -8.10 13.33
C GLU A 105 1.39 -8.83 13.67
N THR A 106 1.59 -10.02 13.11
CA THR A 106 2.83 -10.80 13.28
C THR A 106 4.04 -10.04 12.75
N ARG A 107 3.91 -9.39 11.57
CA ARG A 107 5.00 -8.59 10.97
C ARG A 107 5.42 -7.44 11.87
N LEU A 108 4.47 -6.75 12.50
CA LEU A 108 4.74 -5.66 13.43
C LEU A 108 5.42 -6.15 14.72
N GLU A 109 5.03 -7.32 15.22
CA GLU A 109 5.72 -7.97 16.35
C GLU A 109 7.17 -8.33 16.00
N ASP A 110 7.40 -8.94 14.83
CA ASP A 110 8.74 -9.30 14.35
C ASP A 110 9.63 -8.06 14.17
N LEU A 111 9.08 -7.00 13.56
CA LEU A 111 9.78 -5.72 13.43
C LEU A 111 10.11 -5.13 14.79
N LYS A 112 9.18 -5.17 15.76
CA LYS A 112 9.43 -4.67 17.10
C LYS A 112 10.57 -5.43 17.77
N LEU A 113 10.55 -6.76 17.74
CA LEU A 113 11.64 -7.61 18.27
C LEU A 113 12.98 -7.31 17.59
N GLN A 114 12.97 -7.01 16.28
CA GLN A 114 14.17 -6.67 15.53
C GLN A 114 14.80 -5.34 15.97
N PHE A 115 13.99 -4.35 16.34
CA PHE A 115 14.46 -2.97 16.58
C PHE A 115 14.46 -2.55 18.06
N GLU A 116 13.77 -3.26 18.95
CA GLU A 116 13.52 -2.82 20.34
C GLU A 116 14.77 -2.58 21.19
N ASP A 117 15.81 -3.39 20.98
CA ASP A 117 17.05 -3.28 21.75
C ASP A 117 18.02 -2.20 21.23
N TYR A 118 17.80 -1.68 20.02
CA TYR A 118 18.83 -0.91 19.30
C TYR A 118 18.39 0.48 18.83
N VAL A 119 17.13 0.64 18.39
CA VAL A 119 16.69 1.90 17.76
C VAL A 119 15.30 2.31 18.26
N PRO A 120 15.20 3.01 19.42
CA PRO A 120 13.92 3.44 19.98
C PRO A 120 13.03 4.26 19.03
N ALA A 121 13.65 5.00 18.09
CA ALA A 121 12.92 5.76 17.08
C ALA A 121 12.14 4.84 16.12
N GLU A 122 12.72 3.71 15.71
CA GLU A 122 12.02 2.75 14.84
C GLU A 122 10.90 2.04 15.59
N VAL A 123 11.09 1.73 16.87
CA VAL A 123 10.02 1.17 17.73
C VAL A 123 8.82 2.10 17.81
N LYS A 124 9.05 3.42 17.88
CA LYS A 124 7.98 4.42 17.85
C LYS A 124 7.21 4.35 16.53
N LYS A 125 7.90 4.35 15.38
CA LYS A 125 7.26 4.20 14.06
C LYS A 125 6.43 2.93 13.95
N ILE A 126 6.95 1.80 14.42
CA ILE A 126 6.25 0.50 14.40
C ILE A 126 4.99 0.55 15.27
N THR A 127 5.09 1.15 16.46
CA THR A 127 3.95 1.26 17.39
C THR A 127 2.86 2.20 16.87
N GLU A 128 3.24 3.23 16.11
CA GLU A 128 2.36 4.21 15.49
C GLU A 128 1.97 3.84 14.05
N ALA A 129 2.35 2.64 13.58
CA ALA A 129 2.11 2.21 12.22
C ALA A 129 0.62 2.27 11.87
N VAL A 130 0.33 2.70 10.64
CA VAL A 130 -1.04 2.74 10.12
C VAL A 130 -1.38 1.38 9.56
N THR A 131 -2.40 0.75 10.12
CA THR A 131 -3.01 -0.48 9.60
C THR A 131 -4.50 -0.24 9.34
N GLU A 132 -4.93 -0.34 8.09
CA GLU A 132 -6.33 -0.10 7.71
C GLU A 132 -6.87 -1.21 6.82
N THR A 133 -8.13 -1.57 7.03
CA THR A 133 -8.90 -2.47 6.17
C THR A 133 -10.09 -1.74 5.55
N SER A 134 -10.06 -1.53 4.24
CA SER A 134 -11.19 -0.99 3.45
C SER A 134 -11.71 -2.04 2.47
N GLY A 135 -12.85 -2.65 2.80
CA GLY A 135 -13.44 -3.72 1.99
C GLY A 135 -12.54 -4.95 1.90
N SER A 136 -11.97 -5.20 0.72
CA SER A 136 -11.01 -6.30 0.49
C SER A 136 -9.54 -5.84 0.49
N VAL A 137 -9.27 -4.56 0.75
CA VAL A 137 -7.93 -4.00 0.74
C VAL A 137 -7.44 -3.86 2.17
N VAL A 138 -6.23 -4.35 2.44
CA VAL A 138 -5.57 -4.23 3.75
C VAL A 138 -4.23 -3.55 3.54
N VAL A 139 -3.94 -2.54 4.36
CA VAL A 139 -2.75 -1.69 4.25
C VAL A 139 -1.95 -1.74 5.54
N LEU A 140 -0.62 -1.77 5.41
CA LEU A 140 0.34 -1.42 6.46
C LEU A 140 1.24 -0.29 5.95
N VAL A 141 1.41 0.76 6.75
CA VAL A 141 2.45 1.79 6.55
C VAL A 141 3.20 2.03 7.86
N VAL A 142 4.50 1.77 7.84
CA VAL A 142 5.44 2.14 8.91
C VAL A 142 6.28 3.32 8.40
N ALA A 143 6.06 4.50 8.97
CA ALA A 143 6.72 5.75 8.57
C ALA A 143 6.84 6.71 9.75
N ASP A 144 7.64 7.78 9.60
CA ASP A 144 7.75 8.84 10.62
C ASP A 144 6.43 9.61 10.83
N ASP A 145 5.67 9.84 9.75
CA ASP A 145 4.44 10.64 9.77
C ASP A 145 3.19 9.76 9.56
N ALA A 146 2.79 9.06 10.63
CA ALA A 146 1.59 8.23 10.64
C ALA A 146 0.31 9.02 10.33
N ALA A 147 0.25 10.32 10.66
CA ALA A 147 -0.91 11.14 10.38
C ALA A 147 -1.04 11.45 8.88
N ALA A 148 0.08 11.76 8.20
CA ALA A 148 0.09 11.89 6.75
C ALA A 148 -0.24 10.56 6.05
N ALA A 149 0.26 9.43 6.59
CA ALA A 149 -0.09 8.11 6.07
C ALA A 149 -1.59 7.83 6.19
N GLN A 150 -2.22 8.11 7.34
CA GLN A 150 -3.66 7.97 7.51
C GLN A 150 -4.45 8.85 6.53
N LYS A 151 -4.01 10.08 6.30
CA LYS A 151 -4.67 10.97 5.32
C LYS A 151 -4.64 10.39 3.90
N ILE A 152 -3.54 9.74 3.51
CA ILE A 152 -3.45 9.07 2.20
C ILE A 152 -4.38 7.85 2.16
N VAL A 153 -4.48 7.06 3.24
CA VAL A 153 -5.47 5.99 3.35
C VAL A 153 -6.88 6.53 3.09
N ASP A 154 -7.29 7.58 3.79
CA ASP A 154 -8.62 8.18 3.66
C ASP A 154 -8.88 8.71 2.23
N GLU A 155 -7.86 9.27 1.57
CA GLU A 155 -7.96 9.79 0.20
C GLU A 155 -8.03 8.68 -0.87
N GLN A 156 -7.35 7.56 -0.65
CA GLN A 156 -7.27 6.46 -1.62
C GLN A 156 -8.37 5.41 -1.42
N LEU A 157 -8.84 5.21 -0.20
CA LEU A 157 -9.67 4.06 0.20
C LEU A 157 -10.94 4.43 1.00
N GLY A 158 -11.15 5.71 1.32
CA GLY A 158 -12.30 6.25 2.07
C GLY A 158 -13.53 6.60 1.24
#